data_AF-A0A2N2EMY0-F1
#
_entry.id   AF-A0A2N2EMY0-F1
#
_cell.length_a   1.000
_cell.length_b   1.000
_cell.length_c   1.000
_cell.angle_alpha   90.00
_cell.angle_beta   90.00
_cell.angle_gamma   90.00
#
_symmetry.space_group_name_H-M   'P 1'
#
loop_
_entity.id
_entity.type
_entity.pdbx_description
1 polymer ?
#
loop_
_entity_poly.entity_id
_entity_poly.type
_entity_poly.pdbx_seq_one_letter_code
_entity_poly.pdbx_strand_id
1 'polypeptide(L)'
;MARPSSGTDIKLKSAGRRLLQEKGITGLSVREVCRLAGVNTGMFHYYFGSKKDFLHAVLKEMYAEFMLNFKAGVSAGGTPRQRLKNALVEVGRFALGMRKTAPMLFADMAHGKKEAFTFASDNLTEHVRQISVLAEECRPASAVKERSLPFIMAALLPVMIFPVLISGMMERNGVRALGGVALDDLKAELFSVEGLAERAEIALRGIGL
;
A
#
# COMPACT_ATOMS: atom_id res chain seq x y z
N MET A 1 4.42 12.52 25.22
CA MET A 1 5.02 13.54 24.32
C MET A 1 5.66 12.84 23.14
N ALA A 2 5.28 13.20 21.90
CA ALA A 2 6.02 12.74 20.72
C ALA A 2 7.39 13.41 20.71
N ARG A 3 8.46 12.60 20.80
CA ARG A 3 9.84 13.09 20.90
C ARG A 3 10.39 13.49 19.53
N PRO A 4 11.35 14.44 19.47
CA PRO A 4 12.05 14.78 18.24
C PRO A 4 12.75 13.54 17.67
N SER A 5 12.73 13.39 16.35
CA SER A 5 13.49 12.33 15.67
C SER A 5 14.97 12.50 15.98
N SER A 6 15.56 11.51 16.63
CA SER A 6 17.00 11.35 16.71
C SER A 6 17.53 10.76 15.40
N GLY A 7 18.85 10.86 15.15
CA GLY A 7 19.45 10.11 14.05
C GLY A 7 19.29 8.59 14.19
N THR A 8 19.07 8.08 15.41
CA THR A 8 19.02 6.65 15.71
C THR A 8 17.69 6.01 15.33
N ASP A 9 16.55 6.61 15.66
CA ASP A 9 15.24 6.08 15.26
C ASP A 9 15.07 6.11 13.73
N ILE A 10 15.61 7.13 13.05
CA ILE A 10 15.62 7.19 11.58
C ILE A 10 16.42 6.00 11.00
N LYS A 11 17.63 5.74 11.52
CA LYS A 11 18.45 4.58 11.10
C LYS A 11 17.74 3.25 11.33
N LEU A 12 17.14 3.08 12.51
CA LEU A 12 16.39 1.87 12.85
C LEU A 12 15.19 1.69 11.91
N LYS A 13 14.37 2.73 11.69
CA LYS A 13 13.22 2.67 10.77
C LYS A 13 13.64 2.37 9.34
N SER A 14 14.72 2.97 8.85
CA SER A 14 15.28 2.69 7.53
C SER A 14 15.70 1.22 7.38
N ALA A 15 16.43 0.68 8.36
CA ALA A 15 16.77 -0.73 8.42
C ALA A 15 15.53 -1.65 8.47
N GLY A 16 14.50 -1.25 9.22
CA GLY A 16 13.20 -1.94 9.27
C GLY A 16 12.50 -1.98 7.91
N ARG A 17 12.40 -0.84 7.21
CA ARG A 17 11.80 -0.77 5.87
C ARG A 17 12.50 -1.70 4.89
N ARG A 18 13.83 -1.78 4.93
CA ARG A 18 14.61 -2.70 4.11
C ARG A 18 14.32 -4.16 4.45
N LEU A 19 14.32 -4.52 5.74
CA LEU A 19 14.00 -5.89 6.16
C LEU A 19 12.56 -6.30 5.85
N LEU A 20 11.60 -5.38 5.89
CA LEU A 20 10.23 -5.64 5.47
C LEU A 20 10.15 -6.02 3.98
N GLN A 21 10.91 -5.34 3.12
CA GLN A 21 11.00 -5.69 1.69
C GLN A 21 11.60 -7.07 1.47
N GLU A 22 12.65 -7.40 2.23
CA GLU A 22 13.39 -8.65 2.08
C GLU A 22 12.65 -9.84 2.72
N LYS A 23 12.02 -9.67 3.89
CA LYS A 23 11.59 -10.78 4.76
C LYS A 23 10.13 -10.73 5.24
N GLY A 24 9.39 -9.66 4.93
CA GLY A 24 8.03 -9.47 5.45
C GLY A 24 7.98 -9.11 6.94
N ILE A 25 6.78 -9.12 7.51
CA ILE A 25 6.54 -8.75 8.92
C ILE A 25 7.10 -9.81 9.86
N THR A 26 6.79 -11.07 9.56
CA THR A 26 7.14 -12.17 10.45
C THR A 26 8.63 -12.49 10.41
N GLY A 27 9.27 -12.36 9.25
CA GLY A 27 10.72 -12.57 9.09
C GLY A 27 11.60 -11.44 9.61
N LEU A 28 11.04 -10.30 10.04
CA LEU A 28 11.81 -9.19 10.62
C LEU A 28 12.28 -9.52 12.04
N SER A 29 13.59 -9.34 12.29
CA SER A 29 14.24 -9.55 13.59
C SER A 29 14.82 -8.26 14.16
N VAL A 30 14.56 -7.99 15.45
CA VAL A 30 15.13 -6.82 16.16
C VAL A 30 16.65 -6.81 16.09
N ARG A 31 17.31 -7.96 16.26
CA ARG A 31 18.77 -8.06 16.20
C ARG A 31 19.31 -7.69 14.82
N GLU A 32 18.62 -8.09 13.75
CA GLU A 32 19.01 -7.75 12.39
C GLU A 32 18.77 -6.28 12.07
N VAL A 33 17.66 -5.71 12.54
CA VAL A 33 17.40 -4.27 12.45
C VAL A 33 18.53 -3.48 13.11
N CYS A 34 18.89 -3.84 14.34
CA CYS A 34 19.97 -3.19 15.10
C CYS A 34 21.31 -3.29 14.37
N ARG A 35 21.65 -4.50 13.89
CA ARG A 35 22.87 -4.75 13.12
C ARG A 35 22.94 -3.90 11.85
N LEU A 36 21.85 -3.86 11.06
CA LEU A 36 21.78 -3.06 9.83
C LEU A 36 21.83 -1.55 10.11
N ALA A 37 21.24 -1.10 11.21
CA ALA A 37 21.26 0.29 11.61
C ALA A 37 22.60 0.74 12.23
N GLY A 38 23.48 -0.21 12.59
CA GLY A 38 24.72 0.08 13.32
C GLY A 38 24.46 0.54 14.76
N VAL A 39 23.44 -0.01 15.40
CA VAL A 39 22.92 0.42 16.71
C VAL A 39 22.84 -0.78 17.63
N ASN A 40 23.09 -0.61 18.93
CA ASN A 40 22.94 -1.69 19.91
C ASN A 40 21.46 -1.98 20.25
N THR A 41 21.16 -3.19 20.71
CA THR A 41 19.77 -3.62 21.02
C THR A 41 19.12 -2.81 22.14
N GLY A 42 19.91 -2.31 23.11
CA GLY A 42 19.39 -1.45 24.18
C GLY A 42 18.76 -0.17 23.63
N MET A 43 19.38 0.45 22.63
CA MET A 43 18.83 1.63 21.95
C MET A 43 17.55 1.32 21.19
N PHE A 44 17.41 0.13 20.58
CA PHE A 44 16.13 -0.25 19.96
C PHE A 44 15.00 -0.27 20.99
N HIS A 45 15.20 -0.94 22.13
CA HIS A 45 14.18 -0.99 23.18
C HIS A 45 13.93 0.38 23.81
N TYR A 46 14.96 1.23 23.90
CA TYR A 46 14.79 2.62 24.33
C TYR A 46 13.87 3.42 23.41
N TYR A 47 14.01 3.30 22.08
CA TYR A 47 13.20 4.05 21.13
C TYR A 47 11.82 3.47 20.87
N PHE A 48 11.72 2.14 20.79
CA PHE A 48 10.51 1.48 20.31
C PHE A 48 9.87 0.54 21.31
N GLY A 49 10.55 0.12 22.37
CA GLY A 49 10.03 -0.83 23.35
C GLY A 49 9.98 -2.27 22.83
N SER A 50 9.20 -2.53 21.76
CA SER A 50 8.96 -3.86 21.21
C SER A 50 9.08 -3.93 19.68
N LYS A 51 9.22 -5.14 19.14
CA LYS A 51 9.14 -5.38 17.68
C LYS A 51 7.81 -4.88 17.11
N LYS A 52 6.70 -5.11 17.83
CA LYS A 52 5.35 -4.71 17.42
C LYS A 52 5.24 -3.19 17.28
N ASP A 53 5.70 -2.47 18.29
CA ASP A 53 5.65 -1.00 18.30
C ASP A 53 6.58 -0.39 17.26
N PHE A 54 7.74 -1.00 17.04
CA PHE A 54 8.64 -0.63 15.94
C PHE A 54 7.98 -0.81 14.56
N LEU A 55 7.37 -1.97 14.32
CA LEU A 55 6.65 -2.22 13.06
C LEU A 55 5.50 -1.21 12.88
N HIS A 56 4.75 -0.92 13.94
CA HIS A 56 3.72 0.12 13.94
C HIS A 56 4.30 1.47 13.55
N ALA A 57 5.41 1.88 14.15
CA ALA A 57 6.04 3.15 13.81
C ALA A 57 6.49 3.21 12.34
N VAL A 58 7.14 2.16 11.83
CA VAL A 58 7.64 2.10 10.45
C VAL A 58 6.50 2.20 9.43
N LEU A 59 5.46 1.39 9.59
CA LEU A 59 4.37 1.33 8.61
C LEU A 59 3.38 2.49 8.76
N LYS A 60 3.19 3.02 9.98
CA LYS A 60 2.44 4.26 10.19
C LYS A 60 3.08 5.44 9.47
N GLU A 61 4.42 5.54 9.47
CA GLU A 61 5.13 6.59 8.73
C GLU A 61 4.95 6.43 7.21
N MET A 62 5.05 5.20 6.69
CA MET A 62 4.77 4.91 5.28
C MET A 62 3.32 5.25 4.89
N TYR A 63 2.37 4.97 5.78
CA TYR A 63 0.95 5.21 5.55
C TYR A 63 0.56 6.70 5.70
N ALA A 64 1.21 7.44 6.59
CA ALA A 64 0.93 8.85 6.82
C ALA A 64 1.21 9.70 5.57
N GLU A 65 2.33 9.45 4.90
CA GLU A 65 2.68 10.12 3.63
C GLU A 65 1.62 9.86 2.56
N PHE A 66 1.19 8.60 2.43
CA PHE A 66 0.09 8.24 1.54
C PHE A 66 -1.21 8.98 1.89
N MET A 67 -1.63 9.00 3.15
CA MET A 67 -2.89 9.63 3.54
C MET A 67 -2.91 11.14 3.29
N LEU A 68 -1.75 11.81 3.33
CA LEU A 68 -1.64 13.23 2.94
C LEU A 68 -1.93 13.41 1.46
N ASN A 69 -1.25 12.65 0.59
CA ASN A 69 -1.45 12.70 -0.86
C ASN A 69 -2.87 12.27 -1.26
N PHE A 70 -3.39 11.22 -0.61
CA PHE A 70 -4.74 10.72 -0.80
C PHE A 70 -5.79 11.81 -0.57
N LYS A 71 -5.71 12.50 0.58
CA LYS A 71 -6.65 13.57 0.92
C LYS A 71 -6.55 14.74 -0.07
N ALA A 72 -5.33 15.15 -0.42
CA ALA A 72 -5.12 16.23 -1.40
C ALA A 72 -5.71 15.87 -2.78
N GLY A 73 -5.45 14.66 -3.28
CA GLY A 73 -5.98 14.18 -4.54
C GLY A 73 -7.51 14.10 -4.56
N VAL A 74 -8.11 13.60 -3.47
CA VAL A 74 -9.57 13.56 -3.30
C VAL A 74 -10.16 14.98 -3.27
N SER A 75 -9.56 15.91 -2.53
CA SER A 75 -10.07 17.29 -2.44
C SER A 75 -9.99 18.08 -3.75
N ALA A 76 -9.13 17.68 -4.70
CA ALA A 76 -9.01 18.34 -6.00
C ALA A 76 -10.16 18.02 -6.98
N GLY A 77 -11.00 17.02 -6.70
CA GLY A 77 -12.10 16.62 -7.58
C GLY A 77 -13.38 17.42 -7.36
N GLY A 78 -13.98 17.95 -8.43
CA GLY A 78 -15.22 18.74 -8.37
C GLY A 78 -16.51 17.92 -8.25
N THR A 79 -16.48 16.61 -8.50
CA THR A 79 -17.65 15.72 -8.43
C THR A 79 -17.33 14.43 -7.67
N PRO A 80 -18.32 13.73 -7.06
CA PRO A 80 -18.10 12.45 -6.40
C PRO A 80 -17.36 11.42 -7.26
N ARG A 81 -17.73 11.31 -8.55
CA ARG A 81 -17.04 10.44 -9.52
C ARG A 81 -15.55 10.82 -9.66
N GLN A 82 -15.25 12.11 -9.85
CA GLN A 82 -13.88 12.57 -10.00
C GLN A 82 -13.06 12.34 -8.72
N ARG A 83 -13.67 12.57 -7.55
CA ARG A 83 -13.04 12.29 -6.25
C ARG A 83 -12.76 10.80 -6.08
N LEU A 84 -13.70 9.93 -6.48
CA LEU A 84 -13.51 8.48 -6.46
C LEU A 84 -12.39 8.05 -7.42
N LYS A 85 -12.34 8.60 -8.64
CA LYS A 85 -11.23 8.37 -9.59
C LYS A 85 -9.89 8.75 -8.98
N ASN A 86 -9.78 9.96 -8.43
CA ASN A 86 -8.56 10.45 -7.82
C ASN A 86 -8.14 9.56 -6.63
N ALA A 87 -9.10 9.11 -5.81
CA ALA A 87 -8.85 8.17 -4.73
C ALA A 87 -8.24 6.85 -5.23
N LEU A 88 -8.75 6.28 -6.32
CA LEU A 88 -8.21 5.06 -6.93
C LEU A 88 -6.79 5.26 -7.48
N VAL A 89 -6.52 6.41 -8.11
CA VAL A 89 -5.18 6.76 -8.57
C VAL A 89 -4.20 6.83 -7.40
N GLU A 90 -4.58 7.46 -6.29
CA GLU A 90 -3.74 7.55 -5.09
C GLU A 90 -3.48 6.18 -4.45
N VAL A 91 -4.46 5.27 -4.46
CA VAL A 91 -4.26 3.87 -4.08
C VAL A 91 -3.24 3.18 -4.99
N GLY A 92 -3.32 3.42 -6.30
CA GLY A 92 -2.35 2.90 -7.26
C GLY A 92 -0.92 3.38 -6.99
N ARG A 93 -0.75 4.68 -6.70
CA ARG A 93 0.54 5.29 -6.33
C ARG A 93 1.09 4.69 -5.04
N PHE A 94 0.25 4.52 -4.03
CA PHE A 94 0.63 3.88 -2.77
C PHE A 94 1.07 2.44 -2.98
N ALA A 95 0.28 1.64 -3.71
CA ALA A 95 0.63 0.27 -4.04
C ALA A 95 1.99 0.21 -4.74
N LEU A 96 2.26 1.13 -5.69
CA LEU A 96 3.53 1.21 -6.42
C LEU A 96 4.72 1.55 -5.50
N GLY A 97 4.52 2.45 -4.54
CA GLY A 97 5.50 2.74 -3.48
C GLY A 97 5.78 1.52 -2.60
N MET A 98 4.79 0.65 -2.41
CA MET A 98 4.90 -0.60 -1.67
C MET A 98 5.35 -1.81 -2.52
N ARG A 99 5.59 -1.67 -3.83
CA ARG A 99 5.77 -2.83 -4.74
C ARG A 99 6.83 -3.86 -4.31
N LYS A 100 7.88 -3.41 -3.62
CA LYS A 100 8.96 -4.29 -3.11
C LYS A 100 8.59 -4.97 -1.78
N THR A 101 7.68 -4.39 -1.02
CA THR A 101 7.23 -4.87 0.30
C THR A 101 5.94 -5.68 0.21
N ALA A 102 5.01 -5.27 -0.65
CA ALA A 102 3.67 -5.83 -0.78
C ALA A 102 3.67 -7.36 -1.06
N PRO A 103 4.55 -7.92 -1.91
CA PRO A 103 4.63 -9.37 -2.09
C PRO A 103 4.89 -10.14 -0.80
N MET A 104 5.78 -9.64 0.07
CA MET A 104 6.10 -10.32 1.32
C MET A 104 5.00 -10.18 2.37
N LEU A 105 4.36 -9.01 2.43
CA LEU A 105 3.19 -8.81 3.27
C LEU A 105 2.05 -9.74 2.84
N PHE A 106 1.80 -9.84 1.53
CA PHE A 106 0.79 -10.74 0.97
C PHE A 106 1.13 -12.20 1.24
N ALA A 107 2.39 -12.60 1.06
CA ALA A 107 2.83 -13.96 1.38
C ALA A 107 2.63 -14.29 2.88
N ASP A 108 2.93 -13.37 3.79
CA ASP A 108 2.68 -13.58 5.22
C ASP A 108 1.18 -13.76 5.51
N MET A 109 0.31 -12.95 4.90
CA MET A 109 -1.15 -13.09 5.04
C MET A 109 -1.67 -14.40 4.43
N ALA A 110 -1.20 -14.77 3.24
CA ALA A 110 -1.62 -15.98 2.54
C ALA A 110 -1.24 -17.28 3.29
N HIS A 111 -0.11 -17.28 4.01
CA HIS A 111 0.29 -18.38 4.89
C HIS A 111 -0.39 -18.33 6.27
N GLY A 112 -1.40 -17.47 6.48
CA GLY A 112 -2.17 -17.41 7.71
C GLY A 112 -1.43 -16.81 8.90
N LYS A 113 -0.36 -16.03 8.68
CA LYS A 113 0.40 -15.40 9.76
C LYS A 113 -0.40 -14.23 10.34
N LYS A 114 -1.14 -14.52 11.42
CA LYS A 114 -2.08 -13.58 12.07
C LYS A 114 -1.47 -12.21 12.38
N GLU A 115 -0.20 -12.15 12.79
CA GLU A 115 0.51 -10.89 13.05
C GLU A 115 0.47 -9.96 11.83
N ALA A 116 0.69 -10.48 10.62
CA ALA A 116 0.67 -9.67 9.40
C ALA A 116 -0.75 -9.22 9.03
N PHE A 117 -1.75 -10.07 9.24
CA PHE A 117 -3.16 -9.70 9.01
C PHE A 117 -3.61 -8.60 9.97
N THR A 118 -3.40 -8.79 11.28
CA THR A 118 -3.71 -7.78 12.31
C THR A 118 -3.00 -6.47 12.00
N PHE A 119 -1.73 -6.54 11.59
CA PHE A 119 -0.99 -5.34 11.23
C PHE A 119 -1.65 -4.60 10.06
N ALA A 120 -1.99 -5.29 8.98
CA ALA A 120 -2.65 -4.67 7.83
C ALA A 120 -4.01 -4.08 8.21
N SER A 121 -4.83 -4.82 8.98
CA SER A 121 -6.15 -4.38 9.42
C SER A 121 -6.13 -3.24 10.43
N ASP A 122 -5.06 -3.07 11.20
CA ASP A 122 -4.97 -1.97 12.19
C ASP A 122 -4.43 -0.68 11.55
N ASN A 123 -3.68 -0.78 10.45
CA ASN A 123 -2.90 0.34 9.92
C ASN A 123 -3.38 0.85 8.54
N LEU A 124 -4.07 0.02 7.75
CA LEU A 124 -4.43 0.34 6.35
C LEU A 124 -5.94 0.50 6.13
N THR A 125 -6.64 1.18 7.04
CA THR A 125 -8.12 1.23 7.05
C THR A 125 -8.73 2.53 6.57
N GLU A 126 -8.12 3.66 6.91
CA GLU A 126 -8.75 4.98 6.69
C GLU A 126 -9.03 5.30 5.21
N HIS A 127 -8.12 4.98 4.29
CA HIS A 127 -8.38 5.18 2.86
C HIS A 127 -9.51 4.29 2.35
N VAL A 128 -9.58 3.02 2.77
CA VAL A 128 -10.66 2.10 2.39
C VAL A 128 -12.01 2.65 2.84
N ARG A 129 -12.08 3.23 4.05
CA ARG A 129 -13.27 3.90 4.56
C ARG A 129 -13.66 5.10 3.69
N GLN A 130 -12.70 5.96 3.33
CA GLN A 130 -12.98 7.14 2.48
C GLN A 130 -13.42 6.76 1.06
N ILE A 131 -12.80 5.74 0.46
CA ILE A 131 -13.20 5.22 -0.86
C ILE A 131 -14.61 4.62 -0.77
N SER A 132 -14.92 3.88 0.29
CA SER A 132 -16.28 3.32 0.50
C SER A 132 -17.34 4.42 0.56
N VAL A 133 -17.06 5.54 1.22
CA VAL A 133 -17.98 6.71 1.27
C VAL A 133 -18.17 7.29 -0.13
N LEU A 134 -17.08 7.51 -0.88
CA LEU A 134 -17.17 8.03 -2.25
C LEU A 134 -17.88 7.07 -3.21
N ALA A 135 -17.67 5.76 -3.04
CA ALA A 135 -18.37 4.73 -3.79
C ALA A 135 -19.87 4.72 -3.47
N GLU A 136 -20.26 4.93 -2.20
CA GLU A 136 -21.67 5.08 -1.80
C GLU A 136 -22.31 6.30 -2.45
N GLU A 137 -21.63 7.45 -2.47
CA GLU A 137 -22.11 8.67 -3.14
C GLU A 137 -22.33 8.45 -4.65
N CYS A 138 -21.47 7.66 -5.29
CA CYS A 138 -21.60 7.37 -6.72
C CYS A 138 -22.60 6.24 -7.01
N ARG A 139 -22.89 5.37 -6.03
CA ARG A 139 -23.66 4.12 -6.23
C ARG A 139 -24.99 4.34 -6.97
N PRO A 140 -25.83 5.36 -6.65
CA PRO A 140 -27.11 5.54 -7.33
C PRO A 140 -27.01 5.76 -8.85
N ALA A 141 -25.90 6.34 -9.31
CA ALA A 141 -25.63 6.61 -10.72
C ALA A 141 -24.95 5.42 -11.44
N SER A 142 -24.51 4.40 -10.71
CA SER A 142 -23.81 3.24 -11.27
C SER A 142 -24.77 2.19 -11.84
N ALA A 143 -24.29 1.37 -12.78
CA ALA A 143 -25.05 0.22 -13.27
C ALA A 143 -25.22 -0.89 -12.21
N VAL A 144 -24.42 -0.84 -11.13
CA VAL A 144 -24.42 -1.80 -10.03
C VAL A 144 -25.08 -1.26 -8.77
N LYS A 145 -26.01 -0.30 -8.89
CA LYS A 145 -26.64 0.40 -7.76
C LYS A 145 -27.33 -0.51 -6.72
N GLU A 146 -27.78 -1.70 -7.14
CA GLU A 146 -28.42 -2.71 -6.29
C GLU A 146 -27.40 -3.62 -5.57
N ARG A 147 -26.10 -3.45 -5.84
CA ARG A 147 -25.02 -4.25 -5.22
C ARG A 147 -24.53 -3.59 -3.94
N SER A 148 -24.01 -4.42 -3.05
CA SER A 148 -23.44 -3.96 -1.78
C SER A 148 -22.13 -3.18 -1.99
N LEU A 149 -21.78 -2.30 -1.05
CA LEU A 149 -20.49 -1.60 -1.09
C LEU A 149 -19.28 -2.55 -1.17
N PRO A 150 -19.22 -3.67 -0.42
CA PRO A 150 -18.14 -4.63 -0.58
C PRO A 150 -17.99 -5.17 -1.99
N PHE A 151 -19.10 -5.40 -2.72
CA PHE A 151 -19.06 -5.82 -4.12
C PHE A 151 -18.42 -4.74 -5.00
N ILE A 152 -18.83 -3.49 -4.83
CA ILE A 152 -18.28 -2.35 -5.59
C ILE A 152 -16.78 -2.19 -5.28
N MET A 153 -16.40 -2.25 -4.01
CA MET A 153 -15.00 -2.15 -3.59
C MET A 153 -14.14 -3.29 -4.17
N ALA A 154 -14.68 -4.51 -4.21
CA ALA A 154 -14.03 -5.66 -4.83
C ALA A 154 -13.88 -5.53 -6.36
N ALA A 155 -14.73 -4.72 -7.03
CA ALA A 155 -14.58 -4.41 -8.44
C ALA A 155 -13.56 -3.28 -8.69
N LEU A 156 -13.43 -2.32 -7.79
CA LEU A 156 -12.58 -1.14 -7.98
C LEU A 156 -11.12 -1.34 -7.56
N LEU A 157 -10.87 -1.87 -6.36
CA LEU A 157 -9.54 -1.87 -5.76
C LEU A 157 -8.55 -2.85 -6.42
N PRO A 158 -8.93 -4.08 -6.81
CA PRO A 158 -7.99 -5.01 -7.43
C PRO A 158 -7.39 -4.48 -8.73
N VAL A 159 -8.15 -3.71 -9.50
CA VAL A 159 -7.68 -3.07 -10.74
C VAL A 159 -6.48 -2.17 -10.46
N MET A 160 -6.36 -1.58 -9.26
CA MET A 160 -5.23 -0.74 -8.86
C MET A 160 -4.10 -1.52 -8.17
N ILE A 161 -4.44 -2.47 -7.29
CA ILE A 161 -3.46 -3.16 -6.43
C ILE A 161 -2.86 -4.40 -7.10
N PHE A 162 -3.67 -5.23 -7.74
CA PHE A 162 -3.24 -6.55 -8.20
C PHE A 162 -2.11 -6.49 -9.23
N PRO A 163 -2.17 -5.64 -10.29
CA PRO A 163 -1.06 -5.56 -11.25
C PRO A 163 0.27 -5.16 -10.60
N VAL A 164 0.25 -4.30 -9.59
CA VAL A 164 1.46 -3.89 -8.85
C VAL A 164 2.01 -5.04 -8.01
N LEU A 165 1.13 -5.78 -7.32
CA LEU A 165 1.51 -6.95 -6.54
C LEU A 165 2.14 -8.03 -7.43
N ILE A 166 1.50 -8.35 -8.56
CA ILE A 166 2.03 -9.31 -9.54
C ILE A 166 3.37 -8.83 -10.10
N SER A 167 3.48 -7.57 -10.50
CA SER A 167 4.75 -7.02 -11.00
C SER A 167 5.88 -7.13 -9.97
N GLY A 168 5.63 -6.78 -8.71
CA GLY A 168 6.61 -6.95 -7.63
C GLY A 168 7.00 -8.41 -7.41
N MET A 169 6.06 -9.36 -7.53
CA MET A 169 6.38 -10.80 -7.48
C MET A 169 7.23 -11.25 -8.67
N MET A 170 6.91 -10.78 -9.89
CA MET A 170 7.66 -11.10 -11.10
C MET A 170 9.10 -10.59 -11.04
N GLU A 171 9.30 -9.33 -10.65
CA GLU A 171 10.64 -8.74 -10.45
C GLU A 171 11.47 -9.57 -9.46
N ARG A 172 10.85 -9.96 -8.34
CA ARG A 172 11.51 -10.74 -7.28
C ARG A 172 11.92 -12.14 -7.74
N ASN A 173 11.21 -12.71 -8.70
CA ASN A 173 11.49 -14.03 -9.27
C ASN A 173 12.32 -13.95 -10.58
N GLY A 174 12.90 -12.78 -10.89
CA GLY A 174 13.79 -12.62 -12.04
C GLY A 174 13.10 -12.66 -13.40
N VAL A 175 11.78 -12.50 -13.45
CA VAL A 175 11.03 -12.45 -14.71
C VAL A 175 11.36 -11.14 -15.42
N ARG A 176 11.73 -11.22 -16.70
CA ARG A 176 12.13 -10.05 -17.51
C ARG A 176 11.14 -9.68 -18.61
N ALA A 177 10.24 -10.58 -18.98
CA ALA A 177 9.24 -10.35 -20.01
C ALA A 177 7.96 -11.16 -19.74
N LEU A 178 6.84 -10.69 -20.27
CA LEU A 178 5.53 -11.35 -20.21
C LEU A 178 4.84 -11.23 -21.56
N GLY A 179 4.41 -12.35 -22.14
CA GLY A 179 3.71 -12.34 -23.43
C GLY A 179 4.50 -11.70 -24.58
N GLY A 180 5.84 -11.74 -24.51
CA GLY A 180 6.72 -11.10 -25.50
C GLY A 180 7.03 -9.63 -25.25
N VAL A 181 6.45 -9.00 -24.23
CA VAL A 181 6.72 -7.60 -23.87
C VAL A 181 7.70 -7.54 -22.69
N ALA A 182 8.69 -6.64 -22.73
CA ALA A 182 9.62 -6.48 -21.63
C ALA A 182 8.90 -5.96 -20.38
N LEU A 183 9.30 -6.46 -19.20
CA LEU A 183 8.65 -6.08 -17.95
C LEU A 183 8.84 -4.59 -17.64
N ASP A 184 9.95 -3.99 -18.06
CA ASP A 184 10.19 -2.55 -17.91
C ASP A 184 9.22 -1.71 -18.75
N ASP A 185 8.92 -2.14 -19.98
CA ASP A 185 7.94 -1.47 -20.84
C ASP A 185 6.53 -1.60 -20.27
N LEU A 186 6.15 -2.80 -19.80
CA LEU A 186 4.86 -3.01 -19.13
C LEU A 186 4.71 -2.14 -17.88
N LYS A 187 5.77 -1.94 -17.11
CA LYS A 187 5.75 -1.05 -15.94
C LYS A 187 5.59 0.41 -16.36
N ALA A 188 6.29 0.84 -17.41
CA ALA A 188 6.17 2.19 -17.95
C ALA A 188 4.74 2.46 -18.45
N GLU A 189 4.10 1.47 -19.07
CA GLU A 189 2.71 1.55 -19.49
C GLU A 189 1.74 1.54 -18.30
N LEU A 190 1.78 0.51 -17.45
CA LEU A 190 0.78 0.26 -16.40
C LEU A 190 0.87 1.21 -15.20
N PHE A 191 2.05 1.75 -14.93
CA PHE A 191 2.37 2.49 -13.70
C PHE A 191 2.82 3.93 -13.93
N SER A 192 2.79 4.41 -15.18
CA SER A 192 2.86 5.85 -15.48
C SER A 192 1.70 6.62 -14.84
N VAL A 193 1.80 7.95 -14.82
CA VAL A 193 0.71 8.82 -14.35
C VAL A 193 -0.55 8.57 -15.17
N GLU A 194 -0.39 8.47 -16.49
CA GLU A 194 -1.44 8.19 -17.46
C GLU A 194 -2.00 6.78 -17.29
N GLY A 195 -1.12 5.77 -17.14
CA GLY A 195 -1.53 4.38 -16.95
C GLY A 195 -2.34 4.16 -15.66
N LEU A 196 -1.94 4.78 -14.55
CA LEU A 196 -2.71 4.75 -13.31
C LEU A 196 -4.07 5.45 -13.47
N ALA A 197 -4.11 6.59 -14.16
CA ALA A 197 -5.36 7.32 -14.41
C ALA A 197 -6.33 6.54 -15.31
N GLU A 198 -5.82 5.89 -16.36
CA GLU A 198 -6.63 5.07 -17.27
C GLU A 198 -7.14 3.81 -16.58
N ARG A 199 -6.32 3.15 -15.76
CA ARG A 199 -6.77 1.99 -14.96
C ARG A 199 -7.86 2.37 -13.96
N ALA A 200 -7.74 3.53 -13.31
CA ALA A 200 -8.81 4.04 -12.46
C ALA A 200 -10.09 4.31 -13.27
N GLU A 201 -9.98 4.88 -14.47
CA GLU A 201 -11.13 5.09 -15.37
C GLU A 201 -11.76 3.77 -15.83
N ILE A 202 -10.96 2.75 -16.17
CA ILE A 202 -11.42 1.40 -16.50
C ILE A 202 -12.22 0.80 -15.34
N ALA A 203 -11.72 0.93 -14.10
CA ALA A 203 -12.42 0.43 -12.92
C ALA A 203 -13.80 1.10 -12.76
N LEU A 204 -13.88 2.42 -12.94
CA LEU A 204 -15.14 3.16 -12.84
C LEU A 204 -16.13 2.82 -13.97
N ARG A 205 -15.66 2.77 -15.22
CA ARG A 205 -16.47 2.33 -16.37
C ARG A 205 -16.99 0.90 -16.18
N GLY A 206 -16.18 0.03 -15.57
CA GLY A 206 -16.54 -1.36 -15.28
C GLY A 206 -17.75 -1.51 -14.34
N ILE A 207 -18.02 -0.53 -13.48
CA ILE A 207 -19.23 -0.49 -12.64
C ILE A 207 -20.35 0.39 -13.23
N GLY A 208 -20.16 0.84 -14.47
CA GLY A 208 -21.12 1.67 -15.21
C GLY A 208 -21.24 3.09 -14.68
N LEU A 209 -20.17 3.64 -14.08
CA LEU A 209 -20.07 5.06 -13.79
C LEU A 209 -19.43 5.82 -14.94
#